data_AF-A0A0N0A035-F1
#
_entry.id   AF-A0A0N0A035-F1
#
_cell.length_a   1.000
_cell.length_b   1.000
_cell.length_c   1.000
_cell.angle_alpha   90.00
_cell.angle_beta   90.00
_cell.angle_gamma   90.00
#
_symmetry.space_group_name_H-M   'P 1'
#
loop_
_entity.id
_entity.type
_entity.pdbx_description
1 polymer ?
#
loop_
_entity_poly.entity_id
_entity_poly.type
_entity_poly.pdbx_seq_one_letter_code
_entity_poly.pdbx_strand_id
1 'polypeptide(L)'
;MPCHSIDEIVPFYEMLGFEVTYRQTRPNPHVALRREDINLHFFGMDGYDPAQSYSTCLVVVPDINELFEAFAAGMRAVHGKILVSGIPRMTRPRLRNDRYTGFVVIDPGGNWIRITKPGKEPEARTKLALAMENAARQADARGDERQALKILEGALKRADAADPERAAAEQFRAELLERISGRAPGEPPA
;
A
#
# COMPACT_ATOMS: atom_id res chain seq x y z
N MET A 1 -5.87 6.93 -15.70
CA MET A 1 -6.30 7.39 -14.36
C MET A 1 -6.21 8.91 -14.31
N PRO A 2 -7.13 9.60 -13.62
CA PRO A 2 -7.11 11.05 -13.48
C PRO A 2 -5.97 11.51 -12.57
N CYS A 3 -5.55 12.76 -12.75
CA CYS A 3 -4.65 13.46 -11.85
C CYS A 3 -4.90 14.97 -11.97
N HIS A 4 -4.51 15.74 -10.95
CA HIS A 4 -4.51 17.19 -11.05
C HIS A 4 -3.46 17.66 -12.06
N SER A 5 -2.23 17.15 -11.96
CA SER A 5 -1.11 17.48 -12.83
C SER A 5 -0.29 16.26 -13.20
N ILE A 6 -0.02 16.06 -14.50
CA ILE A 6 0.90 15.01 -14.96
C ILE A 6 2.34 15.25 -14.50
N ASP A 7 2.69 16.49 -14.13
CA ASP A 7 4.03 16.86 -13.65
C ASP A 7 4.28 16.39 -12.20
N GLU A 8 3.23 16.11 -11.44
CA GLU A 8 3.33 15.47 -10.11
C GLU A 8 3.39 13.95 -10.21
N ILE A 9 2.74 13.39 -11.24
CA ILE A 9 2.68 11.94 -11.48
C ILE A 9 4.03 11.39 -11.95
N VAL A 10 4.66 12.04 -12.93
CA VAL A 10 5.91 11.56 -13.54
C VAL A 10 7.01 11.29 -12.50
N PRO A 11 7.44 12.25 -11.66
CA PRO A 11 8.55 12.02 -10.74
C PRO A 11 8.24 10.93 -9.69
N PHE A 12 6.97 10.79 -9.29
CA PHE A 12 6.56 9.73 -8.37
C PHE A 12 6.70 8.35 -9.00
N TYR A 13 6.26 8.15 -10.23
CA TYR A 13 6.38 6.84 -10.88
C TYR A 13 7.81 6.55 -11.37
N GLU A 14 8.59 7.57 -11.75
CA GLU A 14 10.03 7.42 -12.02
C GLU A 14 10.79 6.95 -10.78
N MET A 15 10.48 7.50 -9.60
CA MET A 15 11.00 6.99 -8.31
C MET A 15 10.67 5.51 -8.09
N LEU A 16 9.50 5.05 -8.53
CA LEU A 16 9.09 3.64 -8.47
C LEU A 16 9.68 2.78 -9.61
N GLY A 17 10.56 3.35 -10.43
CA GLY A 17 11.24 2.65 -11.51
C GLY A 17 10.39 2.47 -12.77
N PHE A 18 9.42 3.35 -13.01
CA PHE A 18 8.75 3.46 -14.31
C PHE A 18 9.51 4.43 -15.22
N GLU A 19 9.37 4.25 -16.52
CA GLU A 19 9.85 5.17 -17.55
C GLU A 19 8.67 5.84 -18.27
N VAL A 20 8.87 7.05 -18.76
CA VAL A 20 7.90 7.74 -19.61
C VAL A 20 8.00 7.20 -21.04
N THR A 21 6.91 6.61 -21.55
CA THR A 21 6.83 6.14 -22.94
C THR A 21 6.12 7.12 -23.86
N TYR A 22 5.29 8.00 -23.30
CA TYR A 22 4.62 9.07 -24.04
C TYR A 22 4.28 10.22 -23.08
N ARG A 23 4.40 11.46 -23.55
CA ARG A 23 4.00 12.65 -22.79
C ARG A 23 3.47 13.73 -23.71
N GLN A 24 2.33 14.29 -23.36
CA GLN A 24 1.71 15.44 -24.00
C GLN A 24 1.25 16.42 -22.92
N THR A 25 1.63 17.70 -23.03
CA THR A 25 1.25 18.72 -22.04
C THR A 25 0.04 19.56 -22.49
N ARG A 26 -0.19 19.69 -23.81
CA ARG A 26 -1.34 20.40 -24.39
C ARG A 26 -1.78 19.76 -25.71
N PRO A 27 -3.05 19.91 -26.12
CA PRO A 27 -4.15 20.54 -25.39
C PRO A 27 -4.69 19.67 -24.24
N ASN A 28 -4.48 18.35 -24.30
CA ASN A 28 -4.95 17.40 -23.30
C ASN A 28 -3.73 16.83 -22.56
N PRO A 29 -3.44 17.25 -21.31
CA PRO A 29 -2.33 16.71 -20.55
C PRO A 29 -2.48 15.20 -20.40
N HIS A 30 -1.49 14.45 -20.86
CA HIS A 30 -1.49 12.99 -20.84
C HIS A 30 -0.07 12.48 -20.70
N VAL A 31 0.11 11.41 -19.94
CA VAL A 31 1.37 10.68 -19.85
C VAL A 31 1.11 9.18 -19.83
N ALA A 32 1.95 8.44 -20.54
CA ALA A 32 2.03 6.98 -20.44
C ALA A 32 3.36 6.60 -19.77
N LEU A 33 3.26 5.74 -18.78
CA LEU A 33 4.35 5.26 -17.95
C LEU A 33 4.42 3.74 -18.05
N ARG A 34 5.63 3.21 -18.18
CA ARG A 34 5.86 1.76 -18.28
C ARG A 34 6.86 1.28 -17.25
N ARG A 35 6.60 0.12 -16.68
CA ARG A 35 7.57 -0.68 -15.93
C ARG A 35 7.37 -2.13 -16.32
N GLU A 36 8.33 -2.72 -17.02
CA GLU A 36 8.19 -4.08 -17.57
C GLU A 36 6.87 -4.17 -18.38
N ASP A 37 5.97 -5.10 -18.02
CA ASP A 37 4.67 -5.26 -18.67
C ASP A 37 3.56 -4.34 -18.10
N ILE A 38 3.85 -3.60 -17.03
CA ILE A 38 2.90 -2.67 -16.40
C ILE A 38 2.89 -1.37 -17.20
N ASN A 39 1.72 -1.03 -17.75
CA ASN A 39 1.51 0.21 -18.50
C ASN A 39 0.41 1.04 -17.84
N LEU A 40 0.75 2.22 -17.33
CA LEU A 40 -0.16 3.13 -16.64
C LEU A 40 -0.27 4.43 -17.41
N HIS A 41 -1.50 4.84 -17.70
CA HIS A 41 -1.78 6.06 -18.44
C HIS A 41 -2.51 7.04 -17.53
N PHE A 42 -2.07 8.29 -17.52
CA PHE A 42 -2.64 9.37 -16.73
C PHE A 42 -3.07 10.52 -17.61
N PHE A 43 -4.12 11.22 -17.21
CA PHE A 43 -4.57 12.43 -17.87
C PHE A 43 -4.82 13.52 -16.82
N GLY A 44 -4.43 14.75 -17.15
CA GLY A 44 -4.69 15.92 -16.31
C GLY A 44 -6.16 16.32 -16.39
N MET A 45 -6.74 16.65 -15.24
CA MET A 45 -8.11 17.15 -15.13
C MET A 45 -8.11 18.40 -14.24
N ASP A 46 -8.52 19.53 -14.81
CA ASP A 46 -8.59 20.80 -14.11
C ASP A 46 -9.54 20.71 -12.90
N GLY A 47 -9.10 21.26 -11.76
CA GLY A 47 -9.90 21.26 -10.52
C GLY A 47 -10.06 19.89 -9.86
N TYR A 48 -9.37 18.85 -10.34
CA TYR A 48 -9.40 17.52 -9.73
C TYR A 48 -8.75 17.54 -8.34
N ASP A 49 -9.47 17.08 -7.33
CA ASP A 49 -8.99 16.93 -5.95
C ASP A 49 -8.56 15.46 -5.70
N PRO A 50 -7.26 15.17 -5.52
CA PRO A 50 -6.76 13.84 -5.21
C PRO A 50 -7.39 13.22 -3.95
N ALA A 51 -7.78 14.03 -2.95
CA ALA A 51 -8.39 13.53 -1.73
C ALA A 51 -9.80 12.95 -1.96
N GLN A 52 -10.44 13.31 -3.08
CA GLN A 52 -11.75 12.81 -3.49
C GLN A 52 -11.68 11.81 -4.66
N SER A 53 -10.50 11.27 -4.95
CA SER A 53 -10.32 10.31 -6.03
C SER A 53 -11.20 9.07 -5.86
N TYR A 54 -11.96 8.74 -6.91
CA TYR A 54 -12.72 7.50 -7.05
C TYR A 54 -11.99 6.46 -7.91
N SER A 55 -10.79 6.79 -8.41
CA SER A 55 -10.11 5.95 -9.40
C SER A 55 -9.36 4.79 -8.74
N THR A 56 -9.47 3.62 -9.34
CA THR A 56 -8.71 2.44 -8.93
C THR A 56 -8.22 1.67 -10.16
N CYS A 57 -7.06 1.03 -10.01
CA CYS A 57 -6.46 0.14 -10.99
C CYS A 57 -6.05 -1.15 -10.29
N LEU A 58 -6.20 -2.29 -10.97
CA LEU A 58 -5.69 -3.57 -10.51
C LEU A 58 -4.46 -3.93 -11.34
N VAL A 59 -3.36 -4.21 -10.68
CA VAL A 59 -2.13 -4.75 -11.29
C VAL A 59 -1.91 -6.14 -10.70
N VAL A 60 -1.78 -7.13 -11.58
CA VAL A 60 -1.52 -8.52 -11.21
C VAL A 60 -0.09 -8.83 -11.57
N VAL A 61 0.71 -9.23 -10.59
CA VAL A 61 2.14 -9.54 -10.77
C VAL A 61 2.46 -10.96 -10.32
N PRO A 62 3.47 -11.62 -10.92
CA PRO A 62 3.89 -12.95 -10.51
C PRO A 62 4.50 -12.95 -9.10
N ASP A 63 5.21 -11.88 -8.73
CA ASP A 63 5.85 -11.72 -7.42
C ASP A 63 5.51 -10.35 -6.80
N ILE A 64 4.77 -10.38 -5.70
CA ILE A 64 4.39 -9.18 -4.94
C ILE A 64 5.58 -8.65 -4.13
N ASN A 65 6.40 -9.55 -3.58
CA ASN A 65 7.53 -9.20 -2.72
C ASN A 65 8.56 -8.41 -3.53
N GLU A 66 8.89 -8.89 -4.73
CA GLU A 66 9.84 -8.23 -5.62
C GLU A 66 9.38 -6.79 -5.95
N LEU A 67 8.13 -6.62 -6.39
CA LEU A 67 7.63 -5.29 -6.73
C LEU A 67 7.56 -4.37 -5.51
N PHE A 68 7.11 -4.89 -4.36
CA PHE A 68 7.04 -4.10 -3.13
C PHE A 68 8.42 -3.61 -2.69
N GLU A 69 9.43 -4.48 -2.66
CA GLU A 69 10.78 -4.10 -2.24
C GLU A 69 11.43 -3.12 -3.22
N ALA A 70 11.20 -3.28 -4.52
CA ALA A 70 11.64 -2.31 -5.52
C ALA A 70 11.04 -0.92 -5.27
N PHE A 71 9.72 -0.84 -5.03
CA PHE A 71 9.04 0.42 -4.70
C PHE A 71 9.52 1.01 -3.38
N ALA A 72 9.68 0.16 -2.36
CA ALA A 72 10.16 0.57 -1.05
C ALA A 72 11.60 1.11 -1.11
N ALA A 73 12.47 0.50 -1.91
CA ALA A 73 13.82 0.98 -2.16
C ALA A 73 13.80 2.36 -2.84
N GLY A 74 12.97 2.55 -3.87
CA GLY A 74 12.80 3.85 -4.53
C GLY A 74 12.34 4.95 -3.58
N MET A 75 11.30 4.67 -2.78
CA MET A 75 10.82 5.62 -1.75
C MET A 75 11.89 5.95 -0.71
N ARG A 76 12.65 4.95 -0.24
CA ARG A 76 13.74 5.20 0.72
C ARG A 76 14.86 6.02 0.10
N ALA A 77 15.20 5.80 -1.17
CA ALA A 77 16.24 6.57 -1.85
C ALA A 77 15.89 8.06 -1.97
N VAL A 78 14.61 8.39 -2.25
CA VAL A 78 14.16 9.78 -2.46
C VAL A 78 13.73 10.46 -1.15
N HIS A 79 13.05 9.73 -0.26
CA HIS A 79 12.43 10.30 0.95
C HIS A 79 13.07 9.84 2.27
N GLY A 80 14.05 8.93 2.24
CA GLY A 80 14.63 8.32 3.43
C GLY A 80 13.72 7.32 4.16
N LYS A 81 12.48 7.14 3.69
CA LYS A 81 11.46 6.28 4.30
C LYS A 81 10.41 5.82 3.29
N ILE A 82 9.65 4.80 3.65
CA ILE A 82 8.43 4.43 2.93
C ILE A 82 7.32 5.43 3.32
N LEU A 83 6.59 5.94 2.34
CA LEU A 83 5.43 6.80 2.56
C LEU A 83 4.24 5.93 3.00
N VAL A 84 3.86 5.96 4.29
CA VAL A 84 2.81 5.07 4.83
C VAL A 84 1.48 5.78 5.13
N SER A 85 1.44 7.11 5.04
CA SER A 85 0.28 7.94 5.37
C SER A 85 0.14 9.11 4.41
N GLY A 86 -1.07 9.65 4.25
CA GLY A 86 -1.34 10.78 3.35
C GLY A 86 -1.46 10.36 1.88
N ILE A 87 -1.31 11.34 0.99
CA ILE A 87 -1.27 11.16 -0.46
C ILE A 87 0.02 11.81 -0.94
N PRO A 88 0.95 11.08 -1.60
CA PRO A 88 0.91 9.65 -1.89
C PRO A 88 1.29 8.77 -0.67
N ARG A 89 0.90 7.48 -0.71
CA ARG A 89 1.32 6.46 0.27
C ARG A 89 1.32 5.06 -0.33
N MET A 90 2.04 4.13 0.29
CA MET A 90 2.05 2.70 -0.04
C MET A 90 1.74 1.90 1.24
N THR A 91 0.74 1.04 1.17
CA THR A 91 0.43 0.12 2.26
C THR A 91 1.51 -0.95 2.31
N ARG A 92 1.82 -1.48 3.49
CA ARG A 92 2.60 -2.72 3.55
C ARG A 92 1.81 -3.86 2.94
N PRO A 93 2.47 -4.87 2.37
CA PRO A 93 1.75 -6.00 1.84
C PRO A 93 1.25 -6.87 2.98
N ARG A 94 0.06 -7.43 2.80
CA ARG A 94 -0.56 -8.28 3.82
C ARG A 94 0.20 -9.59 3.91
N LEU A 95 0.82 -9.89 5.05
CA LEU A 95 1.50 -11.15 5.29
C LEU A 95 0.47 -12.20 5.71
N ARG A 96 0.38 -13.30 4.96
CA ARG A 96 -0.47 -14.46 5.27
C ARG A 96 0.30 -15.74 4.97
N ASN A 97 0.49 -16.62 5.95
CA ASN A 97 1.26 -17.86 5.82
C ASN A 97 2.64 -17.63 5.14
N ASP A 98 3.41 -16.67 5.65
CA ASP A 98 4.72 -16.25 5.12
C ASP A 98 4.76 -15.76 3.67
N ARG A 99 3.61 -15.33 3.11
CA ARG A 99 3.53 -14.77 1.76
C ARG A 99 2.75 -13.46 1.75
N TYR A 100 3.22 -12.50 0.97
CA TYR A 100 2.43 -11.32 0.68
C TYR A 100 1.24 -11.70 -0.22
N THR A 101 0.04 -11.20 0.13
CA THR A 101 -1.18 -11.44 -0.65
C THR A 101 -1.56 -10.25 -1.54
N GLY A 102 -1.05 -9.06 -1.21
CA GLY A 102 -1.14 -7.86 -2.03
C GLY A 102 -0.80 -6.60 -1.22
N PHE A 103 -0.59 -5.48 -1.91
CA PHE A 103 -0.46 -4.15 -1.32
C PHE A 103 -1.14 -3.10 -2.21
N VAL A 104 -1.30 -1.88 -1.70
CA VAL A 104 -1.91 -0.77 -2.43
C VAL A 104 -0.96 0.40 -2.47
N VAL A 105 -0.80 1.02 -3.64
CA VAL A 105 -0.20 2.34 -3.79
C VAL A 105 -1.33 3.34 -4.01
N ILE A 106 -1.31 4.42 -3.23
CA ILE A 106 -2.09 5.62 -3.46
C ILE A 106 -1.12 6.65 -4.02
N ASP A 107 -1.27 6.99 -5.29
CA ASP A 107 -0.36 7.89 -5.99
C ASP A 107 -0.70 9.38 -5.75
N PRO A 108 0.06 10.35 -6.30
CA PRO A 108 -0.22 11.77 -6.11
C PRO A 108 -1.60 12.22 -6.62
N GLY A 109 -2.17 11.50 -7.60
CA GLY A 109 -3.54 11.71 -8.07
C GLY A 109 -4.59 11.10 -7.14
N GLY A 110 -4.21 10.52 -6.00
CA GLY A 110 -5.12 9.83 -5.09
C GLY A 110 -5.66 8.50 -5.66
N ASN A 111 -5.13 8.04 -6.79
CA ASN A 111 -5.58 6.81 -7.44
C ASN A 111 -5.19 5.60 -6.60
N TRP A 112 -6.05 4.59 -6.52
CA TRP A 112 -5.77 3.35 -5.78
C TRP A 112 -5.27 2.25 -6.71
N ILE A 113 -3.96 2.01 -6.74
CA ILE A 113 -3.32 0.96 -7.52
C ILE A 113 -3.17 -0.27 -6.62
N ARG A 114 -4.00 -1.28 -6.87
CA ARG A 114 -4.07 -2.53 -6.11
C ARG A 114 -3.13 -3.54 -6.75
N ILE A 115 -2.06 -3.90 -6.06
CA ILE A 115 -1.12 -4.92 -6.49
C ILE A 115 -1.53 -6.25 -5.87
N THR A 116 -1.74 -7.25 -6.72
CA THR A 116 -2.15 -8.60 -6.31
C THR A 116 -1.37 -9.64 -7.10
N LYS A 117 -1.46 -10.91 -6.68
CA LYS A 117 -0.94 -12.06 -7.43
C LYS A 117 -2.07 -12.88 -8.02
N PRO A 118 -1.82 -13.66 -9.08
CA PRO A 118 -2.81 -14.60 -9.59
C PRO A 118 -3.27 -15.60 -8.51
N GLY A 119 -4.56 -15.94 -8.52
CA GLY A 119 -5.16 -16.95 -7.65
C GLY A 119 -6.08 -16.40 -6.55
N LYS A 120 -6.90 -17.27 -5.96
CA LYS A 120 -7.78 -16.91 -4.83
C LYS A 120 -6.94 -16.77 -3.57
N GLU A 121 -7.07 -15.66 -2.84
CA GLU A 121 -6.52 -15.57 -1.49
C GLU A 121 -7.07 -16.75 -0.66
N PRO A 122 -6.22 -17.51 0.05
CA PRO A 122 -6.72 -18.56 0.92
C PRO A 122 -7.62 -17.92 1.98
N GLU A 123 -8.81 -18.46 2.19
CA GLU A 123 -9.80 -17.86 3.07
C GLU A 123 -9.33 -17.76 4.53
N ALA A 124 -9.88 -16.75 5.21
CA ALA A 124 -10.10 -16.63 6.65
C ALA A 124 -10.30 -17.94 7.43
N ARG A 125 -9.27 -18.73 7.78
CA ARG A 125 -9.51 -20.02 8.47
C ARG A 125 -9.69 -19.92 9.99
N THR A 126 -9.15 -18.89 10.63
CA THR A 126 -9.27 -18.69 12.09
C THR A 126 -9.94 -17.36 12.43
N LYS A 127 -10.51 -17.27 13.64
CA LYS A 127 -11.07 -16.00 14.15
C LYS A 127 -9.99 -14.92 14.25
N LEU A 128 -8.75 -15.31 14.55
CA LEU A 128 -7.61 -14.40 14.62
C LEU A 128 -7.24 -13.88 13.24
N ALA A 129 -7.19 -14.75 12.21
CA ALA A 129 -6.98 -14.32 10.84
C ALA A 129 -8.05 -13.32 10.40
N LEU A 130 -9.34 -13.58 10.67
CA LEU A 130 -10.42 -12.65 10.34
C LEU A 130 -10.26 -11.30 11.05
N ALA A 131 -9.82 -11.30 12.31
CA ALA A 131 -9.56 -10.07 13.03
C ALA A 131 -8.37 -9.29 12.46
N MET A 132 -7.31 -9.96 12.03
CA MET A 132 -6.19 -9.33 11.32
C MET A 132 -6.66 -8.68 10.02
N GLU A 133 -7.52 -9.36 9.23
CA GLU A 133 -8.07 -8.76 8.01
C GLU A 133 -8.89 -7.50 8.30
N ASN A 134 -9.70 -7.54 9.36
CA ASN A 134 -10.49 -6.39 9.78
C ASN A 134 -9.61 -5.24 10.30
N ALA A 135 -8.57 -5.54 11.06
CA ALA A 135 -7.61 -4.54 11.55
C ALA A 135 -6.84 -3.88 10.40
N ALA A 136 -6.33 -4.67 9.44
CA ALA A 136 -5.65 -4.17 8.24
C ALA A 136 -6.57 -3.23 7.44
N ARG A 137 -7.85 -3.57 7.31
CA ARG A 137 -8.82 -2.70 6.64
C ARG A 137 -9.00 -1.35 7.35
N GLN A 138 -8.97 -1.30 8.68
CA GLN A 138 -9.06 -0.02 9.40
C GLN A 138 -7.76 0.78 9.27
N ALA A 139 -6.61 0.15 9.49
CA ALA A 139 -5.32 0.85 9.43
C ALA A 139 -4.97 1.31 8.01
N ASP A 140 -4.95 0.40 7.04
CA ASP A 140 -4.36 0.69 5.74
C ASP A 140 -5.34 1.40 4.80
N ALA A 141 -6.63 1.04 4.86
CA ALA A 141 -7.64 1.64 3.98
C ALA A 141 -8.22 2.93 4.56
N ARG A 142 -8.36 3.05 5.89
CA ARG A 142 -8.99 4.20 6.55
C ARG A 142 -8.02 5.08 7.35
N GLY A 143 -6.78 4.66 7.55
CA GLY A 143 -5.84 5.39 8.41
C GLY A 143 -6.26 5.42 9.87
N ASP A 144 -7.02 4.43 10.35
CA ASP A 144 -7.49 4.34 11.73
C ASP A 144 -6.68 3.27 12.48
N GLU A 145 -5.43 3.60 12.81
CA GLU A 145 -4.51 2.66 13.47
C GLU A 145 -4.99 2.29 14.88
N ARG A 146 -5.66 3.21 15.58
CA ARG A 146 -6.16 2.98 16.95
C ARG A 146 -7.30 1.96 16.95
N GLN A 147 -8.25 2.07 16.03
CA GLN A 147 -9.31 1.09 15.90
C GLN A 147 -8.78 -0.26 15.41
N ALA A 148 -7.81 -0.25 14.49
CA ALA A 148 -7.12 -1.46 14.07
C ALA A 148 -6.47 -2.20 15.26
N LEU A 149 -5.72 -1.48 16.09
CA LEU A 149 -5.05 -2.03 17.26
C LEU A 149 -6.05 -2.65 18.25
N LYS A 150 -7.15 -1.94 18.52
CA LYS A 150 -8.22 -2.41 19.42
C LYS A 150 -8.83 -3.74 18.95
N ILE A 151 -9.12 -3.87 17.64
CA ILE A 151 -9.65 -5.10 17.05
C ILE A 151 -8.66 -6.25 17.24
N LEU A 152 -7.40 -5.99 16.92
CA LEU A 152 -6.35 -7.00 16.93
C LEU A 152 -6.04 -7.51 18.34
N GLU A 153 -5.88 -6.61 19.31
CA GLU A 153 -5.64 -6.97 20.71
C GLU A 153 -6.81 -7.76 21.32
N GLY A 154 -8.04 -7.39 20.98
CA GLY A 154 -9.22 -8.13 21.42
C GLY A 154 -9.29 -9.55 20.85
N ALA A 155 -8.74 -9.78 19.65
CA ALA A 155 -8.66 -11.11 19.06
C ALA A 155 -7.50 -11.92 19.64
N LEU A 156 -6.32 -11.32 19.79
CA LEU A 156 -5.14 -11.96 20.40
C LEU A 156 -5.43 -12.48 21.81
N LYS A 157 -6.18 -11.73 22.63
CA LYS A 157 -6.60 -12.18 23.98
C LYS A 157 -7.48 -13.43 23.98
N ARG A 158 -8.18 -13.70 22.88
CA ARG A 158 -9.15 -14.81 22.76
C ARG A 158 -8.63 -15.97 21.91
N ALA A 159 -7.51 -15.79 21.22
CA ALA A 159 -6.91 -16.80 20.37
C ALA A 159 -6.14 -17.84 21.19
N ASP A 160 -6.11 -19.07 20.70
CA ASP A 160 -5.28 -20.13 21.26
C ASP A 160 -3.78 -19.74 21.14
N ALA A 161 -2.94 -20.25 22.05
CA ALA A 161 -1.49 -20.16 21.92
C ALA A 161 -0.98 -20.89 20.66
N ALA A 162 -1.66 -21.95 20.24
CA ALA A 162 -1.32 -22.73 19.05
C ALA A 162 -1.96 -22.19 17.75
N ASP A 163 -2.65 -21.04 17.76
CA ASP A 163 -3.22 -20.47 16.52
C ASP A 163 -2.07 -20.13 15.56
N PRO A 164 -2.06 -20.67 14.33
CA PRO A 164 -0.97 -20.47 13.37
C PRO A 164 -0.79 -19.00 12.99
N GLU A 165 -1.81 -18.16 13.17
CA GLU A 165 -1.79 -16.74 12.77
C GLU A 165 -1.30 -15.84 13.91
N ARG A 166 -0.95 -16.40 15.08
CA ARG A 166 -0.58 -15.65 16.28
C ARG A 166 0.69 -14.82 16.11
N ALA A 167 1.75 -15.41 15.56
CA ALA A 167 3.01 -14.70 15.34
C ALA A 167 2.82 -13.49 14.42
N ALA A 168 2.07 -13.67 13.32
CA ALA A 168 1.77 -12.60 12.38
C ALA A 168 0.87 -11.51 13.01
N ALA A 169 -0.10 -11.90 13.85
CA ALA A 169 -0.93 -10.95 14.59
C ALA A 169 -0.13 -10.14 15.62
N GLU A 170 0.84 -10.76 16.32
CA GLU A 170 1.71 -10.05 17.27
C GLU A 170 2.66 -9.08 16.56
N GLN A 171 3.21 -9.46 15.41
CA GLN A 171 4.00 -8.57 14.57
C GLN A 171 3.17 -7.36 14.09
N PHE A 172 1.94 -7.60 13.60
CA PHE A 172 1.07 -6.51 13.15
C PHE A 172 0.67 -5.59 14.31
N ARG A 173 0.47 -6.13 15.51
CA ARG A 173 0.23 -5.33 16.72
C ARG A 173 1.42 -4.42 17.05
N ALA A 174 2.64 -4.95 17.03
CA ALA A 174 3.85 -4.16 17.30
C ALA A 174 3.99 -3.01 16.31
N GLU A 175 3.75 -3.28 15.03
CA GLU A 175 3.76 -2.26 13.99
C GLU A 175 2.71 -1.16 14.23
N LEU A 176 1.47 -1.52 14.58
CA LEU A 176 0.43 -0.52 14.85
C LEU A 176 0.81 0.40 16.01
N LEU A 177 1.46 -0.15 17.05
CA LEU A 177 1.99 0.64 18.16
C LEU A 177 3.10 1.60 17.69
N GLU A 178 4.02 1.14 16.82
CA GLU A 178 5.04 2.00 16.23
C GLU A 178 4.42 3.16 15.44
N ARG A 179 3.47 2.85 14.54
CA ARG A 179 2.74 3.86 13.74
C ARG A 179 2.05 4.90 14.64
N ILE A 180 1.37 4.45 15.70
CA ILE A 180 0.69 5.35 16.66
C ILE A 180 1.68 6.21 17.43
N SER A 181 2.85 5.66 17.77
CA SER A 181 3.91 6.39 18.50
C SER A 181 4.75 7.32 17.63
N GLY A 182 4.62 7.24 16.30
CA GLY A 182 5.46 7.98 15.34
C GLY A 182 6.88 7.44 15.19
N ARG A 183 7.14 6.20 15.64
CA ARG A 183 8.48 5.58 15.64
C ARG A 183 8.73 4.81 14.34
N ALA A 184 9.94 4.90 13.79
CA ALA A 184 10.34 4.10 12.63
C ALA A 184 10.65 2.64 13.04
N PRO A 185 10.48 1.66 12.13
CA PRO A 185 10.67 0.24 12.48
C PRO A 185 12.13 -0.06 12.83
N GLY A 186 12.36 -0.71 13.97
CA GLY A 186 13.67 -1.28 14.34
C GLY A 186 14.53 -0.44 15.31
N GLU A 187 14.00 0.61 15.92
CA GLU A 187 14.75 1.39 16.90
C GLU A 187 14.69 0.72 18.31
N PRO A 188 15.83 0.41 18.96
CA PRO A 188 15.84 -0.31 20.23
C PRO A 188 15.31 0.56 21.39
N PRO A 189 14.77 -0.04 22.46
CA PRO A 189 14.30 0.73 23.62
C PRO A 189 15.46 1.49 24.29
N ALA A 190 15.15 2.69 24.79
CA ALA A 190 16.04 3.46 25.67
C ALA A 190 16.14 2.81 27.06
#